data_AF-M3CLV4-F1
#
_entry.id   AF-M3CLV4-F1
#
_cell.length_a   1.000
_cell.length_b   1.000
_cell.length_c   1.000
_cell.angle_alpha   90.00
_cell.angle_beta   90.00
_cell.angle_gamma   90.00
#
_symmetry.space_group_name_H-M   'P 1'
#
loop_
_entity.id
_entity.type
_entity.pdbx_description
1 polymer ?
#
loop_
_entity_poly.entity_id
_entity_poly.type
_entity_poly.pdbx_seq_one_letter_code
_entity_poly.pdbx_strand_id
1 'polypeptide(L)'
;MNITNIFKNVWTIQPGTNLNTIQKIESIFKVTFPEDYKQILLWSNGGEGKVGNRYLSLWKIEELVQLNEDYQIKNTFQRLYR
;
A
#
# COMPACT_ATOMS: atom_id res chain seq x y z
N MET A 1 13.61 9.28 2.42
CA MET A 1 13.85 7.97 3.07
C MET A 1 14.33 7.01 1.99
N ASN A 2 15.43 6.27 2.20
CA ASN A 2 15.88 5.31 1.19
C ASN A 2 15.17 3.96 1.43
N ILE A 3 13.98 3.80 0.85
CA ILE A 3 13.12 2.61 0.96
C ILE A 3 13.88 1.33 0.64
N THR A 4 14.78 1.36 -0.34
CA THR A 4 15.56 0.17 -0.73
C THR A 4 16.44 -0.36 0.40
N ASN A 5 16.92 0.48 1.32
CA ASN A 5 17.74 0.04 2.45
C ASN A 5 16.94 -0.67 3.53
N ILE A 6 15.65 -0.33 3.69
CA ILE A 6 14.78 -0.90 4.72
C ILE A 6 14.34 -2.30 4.32
N PHE A 7 14.07 -2.48 3.03
CA PHE A 7 13.53 -3.72 2.50
C PHE A 7 14.59 -4.64 1.86
N LYS A 8 15.85 -4.21 1.88
CA LYS A 8 16.98 -4.96 1.28
C LYS A 8 17.04 -6.39 1.85
N ASN A 9 17.04 -7.37 0.95
CA ASN A 9 17.17 -8.81 1.26
C ASN A 9 16.07 -9.40 2.16
N VAL A 10 15.05 -8.60 2.53
CA VAL A 10 13.97 -9.04 3.41
C VAL A 10 12.60 -9.00 2.75
N TRP A 11 12.53 -8.46 1.54
CA TRP A 11 11.29 -8.22 0.80
C TRP A 11 11.26 -8.96 -0.53
N THR A 12 10.21 -9.74 -0.73
CA THR A 12 9.84 -10.30 -2.03
C THR A 12 9.15 -9.21 -2.83
N ILE A 13 9.95 -8.54 -3.66
CA ILE A 13 9.52 -7.43 -4.51
C ILE A 13 8.56 -7.89 -5.60
N GLN A 14 7.52 -7.09 -5.84
CA GLN A 14 6.66 -7.19 -7.02
C GLN A 14 6.99 -6.04 -7.97
N PRO A 15 6.69 -6.13 -9.28
CA PRO A 15 6.87 -5.00 -10.19
C PRO A 15 6.18 -3.74 -9.64
N GLY A 16 6.89 -2.62 -9.65
CA GLY A 16 6.32 -1.32 -9.30
C GLY A 16 5.15 -0.94 -10.20
N THR A 17 4.23 -0.13 -9.69
CA THR A 17 3.17 0.48 -10.50
C THR A 17 3.66 1.79 -11.11
N ASN A 18 2.76 2.56 -11.72
CA ASN A 18 3.05 3.87 -12.31
C ASN A 18 2.17 4.98 -11.71
N LEU A 19 2.59 6.23 -11.95
CA LEU A 19 1.89 7.41 -11.44
C LEU A 19 0.43 7.52 -11.90
N ASN A 20 0.12 7.09 -13.14
CA ASN A 20 -1.25 7.15 -13.65
C ASN A 20 -2.17 6.19 -12.88
N THR A 21 -1.69 4.98 -12.55
CA THR A 21 -2.43 4.04 -11.72
C THR A 21 -2.66 4.61 -10.32
N ILE A 22 -1.62 5.18 -9.71
CA ILE A 22 -1.72 5.81 -8.38
C ILE A 22 -2.79 6.92 -8.40
N GLN A 23 -2.71 7.85 -9.36
CA GLN A 23 -3.66 8.96 -9.50
C GLN A 23 -5.10 8.50 -9.74
N LYS A 24 -5.28 7.42 -10.50
CA LYS A 24 -6.60 6.80 -10.72
C LYS A 24 -7.20 6.33 -9.40
N ILE A 25 -6.42 5.64 -8.56
CA ILE A 25 -6.90 5.11 -7.27
C ILE A 25 -7.11 6.24 -6.24
N GLU A 26 -6.21 7.23 -6.19
CA GLU A 26 -6.38 8.45 -5.40
C GLU A 26 -7.71 9.16 -5.73
N SER A 27 -8.06 9.25 -7.02
CA SER A 27 -9.32 9.84 -7.49
C SER A 27 -10.55 9.05 -7.02
N ILE A 28 -10.48 7.72 -7.00
CA ILE A 28 -11.56 6.86 -6.49
C ILE A 28 -11.77 7.11 -4.99
N PHE A 29 -10.70 7.14 -4.21
CA PHE A 29 -10.76 7.37 -2.77
C PHE A 29 -10.99 8.83 -2.38
N LYS A 30 -10.81 9.78 -3.31
CA LYS A 30 -10.85 11.22 -3.07
C LYS A 30 -9.83 11.67 -2.01
N VAL A 31 -8.63 11.11 -2.07
CA VAL A 31 -7.51 11.43 -1.17
C VAL A 31 -6.22 11.55 -1.97
N THR A 32 -5.25 12.28 -1.43
CA THR A 32 -3.86 12.20 -1.88
C THR A 32 -3.10 11.24 -0.96
N PHE A 33 -2.40 10.29 -1.55
CA PHE A 33 -1.56 9.38 -0.80
C PHE A 33 -0.27 10.06 -0.32
N PRO A 34 0.24 9.65 0.86
CA PRO A 34 1.55 10.09 1.34
C PRO A 34 2.65 9.85 0.31
N GLU A 35 3.61 10.77 0.22
CA GLU A 35 4.66 10.74 -0.80
C GLU A 35 5.57 9.50 -0.65
N ASP A 36 5.89 9.12 0.58
CA ASP A 36 6.65 7.92 0.90
C ASP A 36 5.91 6.63 0.50
N TYR A 37 4.59 6.56 0.69
CA TYR A 37 3.78 5.44 0.22
C TYR A 37 3.79 5.32 -1.30
N LYS A 38 3.70 6.45 -2.03
CA LYS A 38 3.82 6.45 -3.49
C LYS A 38 5.20 5.96 -3.94
N GLN A 39 6.27 6.36 -3.26
CA GLN A 39 7.62 5.85 -3.54
C GLN A 39 7.73 4.33 -3.32
N ILE A 40 7.06 3.79 -2.29
CA ILE A 40 7.00 2.34 -2.08
C ILE A 40 6.27 1.67 -3.25
N LEU A 41 5.12 2.17 -3.68
CA LEU A 41 4.33 1.57 -4.76
C LEU A 41 5.03 1.61 -6.12
N LEU A 42 5.79 2.68 -6.40
CA LEU A 42 6.60 2.80 -7.61
C LEU A 42 7.80 1.82 -7.59
N TRP A 43 8.27 1.44 -6.40
CA TRP A 43 9.34 0.46 -6.24
C TRP A 43 8.80 -0.99 -6.22
N SER A 44 7.70 -1.23 -5.49
CA SER A 44 7.03 -2.52 -5.34
C SER A 44 5.52 -2.33 -5.17
N ASN A 45 4.73 -2.73 -6.17
CA ASN A 45 3.27 -2.71 -6.05
C ASN A 45 2.79 -3.97 -5.34
N GLY A 46 2.64 -3.87 -4.02
CA GLY A 46 2.43 -5.00 -3.13
C GLY A 46 3.74 -5.71 -2.78
N GLY A 47 3.64 -6.99 -2.47
CA GLY A 47 4.77 -7.83 -2.05
C GLY A 47 4.76 -8.11 -0.55
N GLU A 48 5.73 -8.86 -0.09
CA GLU A 48 5.73 -9.37 1.29
C GLU A 48 7.13 -9.70 1.77
N GLY A 49 7.32 -9.74 3.09
CA GLY A 49 8.64 -9.94 3.64
C GLY A 49 8.71 -9.86 5.15
N LYS A 50 9.85 -10.31 5.69
CA LYS A 50 10.13 -10.26 7.13
C LYS A 50 10.94 -9.01 7.47
N VAL A 51 10.26 -7.94 7.83
CA VAL A 51 10.87 -6.66 8.21
C VAL A 51 11.11 -6.64 9.73
N GLY A 52 12.39 -6.75 10.12
CA GLY A 52 12.77 -6.93 11.52
C GLY A 52 12.19 -8.22 12.10
N ASN A 53 11.40 -8.11 13.16
CA ASN A 53 10.75 -9.26 13.83
C ASN A 53 9.32 -9.51 13.37
N ARG A 54 8.82 -8.81 12.35
CA ARG A 54 7.45 -8.93 11.87
C ARG A 54 7.42 -9.36 10.41
N TYR A 55 6.41 -10.15 10.08
CA TYR A 55 6.06 -10.41 8.69
C TYR A 55 5.05 -9.35 8.24
N LEU A 56 5.27 -8.78 7.06
CA LEU A 56 4.41 -7.79 6.45
C LEU A 56 4.07 -8.26 5.05
N SER A 57 2.79 -8.11 4.66
CA SER A 57 2.31 -8.33 3.30
C SER A 57 1.50 -7.10 2.90
N LEU A 58 1.75 -6.61 1.69
CA LEU A 58 1.08 -5.46 1.09
C LEU A 58 0.31 -5.92 -0.15
N TRP A 59 -0.94 -5.50 -0.25
CA TRP A 59 -1.76 -5.71 -1.44
C TRP A 59 -1.33 -4.81 -2.59
N LYS A 60 -1.69 -5.21 -3.81
CA LYS A 60 -1.53 -4.33 -4.97
C LYS A 60 -2.50 -3.16 -4.85
N ILE A 61 -2.09 -1.99 -5.32
CA ILE A 61 -2.90 -0.78 -5.23
C ILE A 61 -4.26 -0.92 -5.94
N GLU A 62 -4.32 -1.70 -7.03
CA GLU A 62 -5.52 -1.96 -7.82
C GLU A 62 -6.56 -2.79 -7.04
N GLU A 63 -6.13 -3.56 -6.05
CA GLU A 63 -6.99 -4.42 -5.22
C GLU A 63 -7.58 -3.66 -4.02
N LEU A 64 -6.99 -2.52 -3.64
CA LEU A 64 -7.36 -1.78 -2.43
C LEU A 64 -8.82 -1.34 -2.40
N VAL A 65 -9.41 -1.02 -3.56
CA VAL A 65 -10.81 -0.58 -3.62
C VAL A 65 -11.73 -1.72 -3.17
N GLN A 66 -11.59 -2.89 -3.80
CA GLN A 66 -12.38 -4.07 -3.49
C GLN A 66 -12.12 -4.56 -2.06
N LEU A 67 -10.84 -4.66 -1.67
CA LEU A 67 -10.47 -5.18 -0.35
C LEU A 67 -10.94 -4.27 0.79
N ASN A 68 -10.90 -2.94 0.62
CA ASN A 68 -11.44 -2.03 1.64
C ASN A 68 -12.95 -2.18 1.82
N GLU A 69 -13.70 -2.51 0.75
CA GLU A 69 -15.13 -2.82 0.82
C GLU A 69 -15.38 -4.16 1.49
N ASP A 70 -14.69 -5.22 1.04
CA ASP A 70 -14.83 -6.59 1.54
C ASP A 70 -14.52 -6.67 3.05
N TYR A 71 -13.46 -5.98 3.50
CA TYR A 71 -13.07 -5.92 4.91
C TYR A 71 -13.78 -4.82 5.71
N GLN A 72 -14.71 -4.08 5.10
CA GLN A 72 -15.48 -3.02 5.75
C GLN A 72 -14.63 -2.00 6.51
N ILE A 73 -13.44 -1.68 5.98
CA ILE A 73 -12.44 -0.83 6.67
C ILE A 73 -13.05 0.51 7.04
N LYS A 74 -13.77 1.14 6.11
CA LYS A 74 -14.42 2.44 6.33
C LYS A 74 -15.43 2.41 7.47
N ASN A 75 -16.28 1.38 7.54
CA ASN A 75 -17.32 1.27 8.55
C ASN A 75 -16.71 0.97 9.93
N THR A 76 -15.68 0.11 9.97
CA THR A 76 -15.00 -0.27 11.20
C THR A 76 -14.28 0.91 11.84
N PHE A 77 -13.52 1.68 11.05
CA PHE A 77 -12.83 2.86 11.55
C PHE A 77 -13.81 3.92 12.06
N GLN A 78 -14.90 4.21 11.35
CA GLN A 78 -15.89 5.18 11.82
C GLN A 78 -16.55 4.79 13.15
N ARG A 79 -16.67 3.48 13.45
CA ARG A 79 -17.24 3.00 14.71
C ARG A 79 -16.30 3.14 15.91
N LEU A 80 -14.99 3.01 15.70
CA LEU A 80 -14.01 3.04 16.80
C LEU A 80 -13.66 4.47 17.28
N TYR A 81 -13.98 5.49 16.49
CA TYR A 81 -13.70 6.90 16.80
C TYR A 81 -15.00 7.74 16.94
N ARG A 82 -16.12 7.09 17.27
CA ARG A 82 -17.36 7.70 17.75
C ARG A 82 -17.52 7.41 19.23
#